data_AF-A0A7W1A8Q0-F1
#
_entry.id   AF-A0A7W1A8Q0-F1
#
_cell.length_a   1.000
_cell.length_b   1.000
_cell.length_c   1.000
_cell.angle_alpha   90.00
_cell.angle_beta   90.00
_cell.angle_gamma   90.00
#
_symmetry.space_group_name_H-M   'P 1'
#
loop_
_entity.id
_entity.type
_entity.pdbx_description
1 polymer ?
#
loop_
_entity_poly.entity_id
_entity_poly.type
_entity_poly.pdbx_seq_one_letter_code
_entity_poly.pdbx_strand_id
1 'polypeptide(L)'
;MSDASWQHFVHCFNRSEYVEGVLALEKLWFVERADFYKGLIRVCVALNQLRLGLITSPRFLLQTAHDLLAAYEPVHQQIDVAALRGFVLECLQRIPPDLQTGQGALDLSTFPGYQIQPIAQQ
;
A
#
# COMPACT_ATOMS: atom_id res chain seq x y z
N MET A 1 -23.65 -1.70 -0.50
CA MET A 1 -23.25 -1.44 -1.90
C MET A 1 -21.75 -1.17 -1.86
N SER A 2 -20.92 -2.01 -2.47
CA SER A 2 -19.48 -1.71 -2.51
C SER A 2 -19.27 -0.44 -3.34
N ASP A 3 -18.57 0.54 -2.79
CA ASP A 3 -18.24 1.78 -3.51
C ASP A 3 -17.48 1.44 -4.80
N ALA A 4 -17.90 2.01 -5.95
CA ALA A 4 -17.25 1.77 -7.24
C ALA A 4 -15.76 2.15 -7.20
N SER A 5 -15.40 3.15 -6.39
CA SER A 5 -14.02 3.57 -6.17
C SER A 5 -13.21 2.50 -5.42
N TRP A 6 -13.83 1.80 -4.47
CA TRP A 6 -13.20 0.70 -3.75
C TRP A 6 -12.86 -0.46 -4.68
N GLN A 7 -13.83 -0.89 -5.49
CA GLN A 7 -13.61 -1.97 -6.45
C GLN A 7 -12.55 -1.61 -7.50
N HIS A 8 -12.57 -0.35 -7.95
CA HIS A 8 -11.55 0.16 -8.87
C HIS A 8 -10.15 0.15 -8.23
N PHE A 9 -10.03 0.58 -6.97
CA PHE A 9 -8.78 0.50 -6.22
C PHE A 9 -8.24 -0.93 -6.16
N VAL A 10 -9.06 -1.92 -5.75
CA VAL A 10 -8.62 -3.31 -5.63
C VAL A 10 -8.12 -3.87 -6.96
N HIS A 11 -8.85 -3.60 -8.04
CA HIS A 11 -8.47 -4.00 -9.40
C HIS A 11 -7.13 -3.39 -9.82
N CYS A 12 -6.96 -2.07 -9.64
CA CYS A 12 -5.73 -1.38 -9.99
C CYS A 12 -4.55 -1.83 -9.12
N PHE A 13 -4.74 -2.00 -7.82
CA PHE A 13 -3.68 -2.48 -6.91
C PHE A 13 -3.15 -3.84 -7.36
N ASN A 14 -4.03 -4.80 -7.66
CA ASN A 14 -3.67 -6.16 -8.06
C ASN A 14 -2.97 -6.24 -9.44
N ARG A 15 -3.20 -5.23 -10.29
CA ARG A 15 -2.49 -5.03 -11.57
C ARG A 15 -1.26 -4.14 -11.46
N SER A 16 -0.97 -3.69 -10.25
CA SER A 16 0.09 -2.74 -9.94
C SER A 16 -0.01 -1.39 -10.66
N GLU A 17 -1.23 -0.96 -10.96
CA GLU A 17 -1.61 0.36 -11.50
C GLU A 17 -1.78 1.32 -10.31
N TYR A 18 -0.68 1.57 -9.59
CA TYR A 18 -0.73 2.23 -8.29
C TYR A 18 -1.16 3.69 -8.37
N VAL A 19 -0.87 4.38 -9.46
CA VAL A 19 -1.28 5.79 -9.65
C VAL A 19 -2.80 5.88 -9.73
N GLU A 20 -3.42 5.02 -10.53
CA GLU A 20 -4.87 4.88 -10.66
C GLU A 20 -5.50 4.45 -9.33
N GLY A 21 -4.85 3.54 -8.62
CA GLY A 21 -5.24 3.14 -7.27
C GLY A 21 -5.25 4.30 -6.27
N VAL A 22 -4.26 5.20 -6.31
CA VAL A 22 -4.23 6.42 -5.47
C VAL A 22 -5.43 7.31 -5.78
N LEU A 23 -5.72 7.57 -7.06
CA LEU A 23 -6.85 8.42 -7.45
C LEU A 23 -8.19 7.86 -6.97
N ALA A 24 -8.34 6.52 -6.99
CA ALA A 24 -9.52 5.85 -6.47
C ALA A 24 -9.65 6.01 -4.95
N LEU A 25 -8.55 5.81 -4.21
CA LEU A 25 -8.53 5.96 -2.76
C LEU A 25 -8.70 7.40 -2.28
N GLU A 26 -8.17 8.38 -3.01
CA GLU A 26 -8.33 9.79 -2.67
C GLU A 26 -9.80 10.20 -2.67
N LYS A 27 -10.61 9.70 -3.63
CA LYS A 27 -12.07 9.94 -3.64
C LYS A 27 -12.74 9.44 -2.35
N LEU A 28 -12.38 8.25 -1.90
CA LEU A 28 -12.88 7.66 -0.64
C LEU A 28 -12.41 8.47 0.58
N TRP A 29 -11.13 8.83 0.61
CA TRP A 29 -10.54 9.60 1.69
C TRP A 29 -11.12 11.02 1.78
N PHE A 30 -11.43 11.67 0.67
CA PHE A 30 -12.04 13.01 0.70
C PHE A 30 -13.40 13.02 1.40
N VAL A 31 -14.15 11.92 1.32
CA VAL A 31 -15.47 11.77 1.95
C VAL A 31 -15.33 11.41 3.43
N GLU A 32 -14.57 10.36 3.76
CA GLU A 32 -14.56 9.80 5.11
C GLU A 32 -13.43 10.34 6.00
N ARG A 33 -12.36 10.86 5.38
CA ARG A 33 -11.11 11.30 6.05
C ARG A 33 -10.46 10.23 6.95
N ALA A 34 -10.82 8.96 6.76
CA ALA A 34 -10.33 7.84 7.54
C ALA A 34 -8.84 7.56 7.29
N ASP A 35 -8.09 7.27 8.36
CA ASP A 35 -6.67 6.94 8.29
C ASP A 35 -6.41 5.64 7.51
N PHE A 36 -7.40 4.75 7.41
CA PHE A 36 -7.35 3.56 6.55
C PHE A 36 -7.00 3.90 5.10
N TYR A 37 -7.77 4.77 4.45
CA TYR A 37 -7.54 5.13 3.05
C TYR A 37 -6.22 5.88 2.89
N LYS A 38 -5.85 6.72 3.87
CA LYS A 38 -4.55 7.39 3.89
C LYS A 38 -3.38 6.39 3.99
N GLY A 39 -3.55 5.32 4.77
CA GLY A 39 -2.61 4.20 4.83
C GLY A 39 -2.44 3.53 3.48
N LEU A 40 -3.56 3.15 2.83
CA LEU A 40 -3.55 2.53 1.50
C LEU A 40 -2.94 3.44 0.42
N ILE A 41 -3.22 4.75 0.45
CA ILE A 41 -2.62 5.73 -0.47
C ILE A 41 -1.10 5.70 -0.31
N ARG A 42 -0.59 5.70 0.92
CA ARG A 42 0.86 5.64 1.18
C ARG A 42 1.49 4.35 0.68
N VAL A 43 0.80 3.20 0.78
CA VAL A 43 1.27 1.94 0.18
C VAL A 43 1.42 2.09 -1.33
N CYS A 44 0.37 2.52 -2.04
CA CYS A 44 0.41 2.70 -3.50
C CYS A 44 1.51 3.68 -3.93
N VAL A 45 1.63 4.83 -3.27
CA VAL A 45 2.67 5.82 -3.57
C VAL A 45 4.06 5.22 -3.33
N ALA A 46 4.28 4.52 -2.21
CA ALA A 46 5.58 3.92 -1.92
C ALA A 46 5.99 2.88 -2.96
N LEU A 47 5.08 1.96 -3.32
CA LEU A 47 5.35 0.91 -4.31
C LEU A 47 5.63 1.50 -5.69
N ASN A 48 4.89 2.54 -6.10
CA ASN A 48 5.16 3.25 -7.34
C ASN A 48 6.54 3.93 -7.33
N GLN A 49 6.87 4.62 -6.23
CA GLN A 49 8.14 5.32 -6.07
C GLN A 49 9.34 4.36 -6.05
N LEU A 50 9.22 3.17 -5.45
CA LEU A 50 10.24 2.13 -5.51
C LEU A 50 10.53 1.71 -6.95
N ARG A 51 9.50 1.57 -7.80
CA ARG A 51 9.67 1.27 -9.23
C ARG A 51 10.37 2.37 -10.02
N LEU A 52 10.27 3.61 -9.53
CA LEU A 52 10.99 4.76 -10.08
C LEU A 52 12.42 4.89 -9.53
N GLY A 53 12.87 3.94 -8.70
CA GLY A 53 14.21 3.95 -8.09
C GLY A 53 14.35 4.89 -6.89
N LEU A 54 13.25 5.40 -6.35
CA LEU A 54 13.27 6.19 -5.12
C LEU A 54 13.34 5.25 -3.91
N ILE A 55 14.11 5.64 -2.90
CA ILE A 55 14.41 4.79 -1.74
C ILE A 55 14.04 5.50 -0.44
N THR A 56 14.45 6.76 -0.29
CA THR A 56 14.29 7.51 0.96
C THR A 56 12.82 7.76 1.30
N SER A 57 12.03 8.24 0.34
CA SER A 57 10.60 8.54 0.55
C SER A 57 9.75 7.28 0.78
N PRO A 58 9.89 6.21 -0.03
CA PRO A 58 9.15 4.97 0.20
C PRO A 58 9.35 4.35 1.58
N ARG A 59 10.56 4.41 2.14
CA ARG A 59 10.82 3.92 3.51
C ARG A 59 9.90 4.58 4.52
N PHE A 60 9.80 5.90 4.50
CA PHE A 60 8.92 6.65 5.41
C PHE A 60 7.43 6.36 5.15
N LEU A 61 7.05 6.28 3.88
CA LEU A 61 5.67 5.99 3.48
C LEU A 61 5.21 4.61 3.92
N LEU A 62 6.04 3.57 3.72
CA LEU A 62 5.75 2.19 4.15
C LEU A 62 5.65 2.10 5.68
N GLN A 63 6.59 2.70 6.42
CA GLN A 63 6.51 2.73 7.88
C GLN A 63 5.21 3.37 8.36
N THR A 64 4.87 4.55 7.84
CA THR A 64 3.66 5.22 8.30
C THR A 64 2.38 4.49 7.83
N ALA A 65 2.39 3.87 6.65
CA ALA A 65 1.27 3.06 6.18
C ALA A 65 1.03 1.88 7.11
N HIS A 66 2.09 1.17 7.49
CA HIS A 66 2.03 0.08 8.45
C HIS A 66 1.44 0.53 9.80
N ASP A 67 1.79 1.72 10.27
CA ASP A 67 1.29 2.23 11.56
C ASP A 67 -0.17 2.69 11.48
N LEU A 68 -0.56 3.39 10.40
CA LEU A 68 -1.95 3.84 10.19
C LEU A 68 -2.92 2.65 10.04
N LEU A 69 -2.49 1.58 9.38
CA LEU A 69 -3.32 0.41 9.14
C LEU A 69 -3.51 -0.47 10.39
N ALA A 70 -2.70 -0.28 11.44
CA ALA A 70 -2.71 -1.12 12.63
C ALA A 70 -4.08 -1.15 13.34
N ALA A 71 -4.78 -0.01 13.37
CA ALA A 71 -6.09 0.13 14.00
C ALA A 71 -7.22 -0.61 13.25
N TYR A 72 -6.95 -1.16 12.07
CA TYR A 72 -7.93 -1.78 11.17
C TYR A 72 -7.74 -3.30 11.03
N GLU A 73 -6.83 -3.89 11.81
CA GLU A 73 -6.67 -5.34 11.87
C GLU A 73 -7.82 -6.05 12.59
N PRO A 74 -8.05 -7.35 12.30
CA PRO A 74 -7.40 -8.12 11.23
C PRO A 74 -8.08 -7.90 9.87
N VAL A 75 -9.34 -7.46 9.86
CA VAL A 75 -10.16 -7.32 8.65
C VAL A 75 -10.89 -5.98 8.66
N HIS A 76 -10.79 -5.26 7.54
CA HIS A 76 -11.53 -4.03 7.31
C HIS A 76 -11.85 -3.89 5.83
N GLN A 77 -13.00 -3.34 5.46
CA GLN A 77 -13.46 -3.24 4.06
C GLN A 77 -13.34 -4.58 3.27
N GLN A 78 -13.63 -5.69 3.97
CA GLN A 78 -13.56 -7.06 3.43
C GLN A 78 -12.16 -7.47 2.93
N ILE A 79 -11.08 -6.87 3.43
CA ILE A 79 -9.71 -7.29 3.13
C ILE A 79 -8.98 -7.72 4.40
N ASP A 80 -8.04 -8.65 4.26
CA ASP A 80 -7.12 -9.02 5.33
C ASP A 80 -6.08 -7.91 5.52
N VAL A 81 -6.31 -7.05 6.51
CA VAL A 81 -5.44 -5.93 6.84
C VAL A 81 -4.16 -6.43 7.52
N ALA A 82 -4.24 -7.52 8.28
CA ALA A 82 -3.05 -8.10 8.91
C ALA A 82 -2.07 -8.62 7.84
N ALA A 83 -2.57 -9.33 6.82
CA ALA A 83 -1.76 -9.78 5.69
C ALA A 83 -1.17 -8.60 4.90
N LEU A 84 -1.97 -7.56 4.63
CA LEU A 84 -1.49 -6.35 3.97
C LEU A 84 -0.38 -5.66 4.78
N ARG A 85 -0.54 -5.55 6.10
CA ARG A 85 0.49 -4.95 6.98
C ARG A 85 1.76 -5.79 7.00
N GLY A 86 1.65 -7.11 7.04
CA GLY A 86 2.78 -8.03 6.91
C GLY A 86 3.56 -7.78 5.61
N PHE A 87 2.87 -7.71 4.48
CA PHE A 87 3.46 -7.36 3.19
C PHE A 87 4.18 -5.99 3.20
N VAL A 88 3.56 -4.96 3.79
CA VAL A 88 4.15 -3.62 3.89
C VAL A 88 5.44 -3.65 4.74
N LEU A 89 5.41 -4.37 5.86
CA LEU A 89 6.56 -4.52 6.74
C LEU A 89 7.71 -5.28 6.05
N GLU A 90 7.40 -6.37 5.34
CA GLU A 90 8.39 -7.11 4.56
C GLU A 90 9.03 -6.23 3.47
N CYS A 91 8.24 -5.44 2.73
CA CYS A 91 8.77 -4.46 1.77
C CYS A 91 9.71 -3.45 2.45
N LEU A 92 9.32 -2.94 3.62
CA LEU A 92 10.14 -1.98 4.38
C LEU A 92 11.48 -2.60 4.79
N GLN A 93 11.49 -3.85 5.24
CA GLN A 93 12.69 -4.58 5.65
C GLN A 93 13.66 -4.88 4.49
N ARG A 94 13.17 -4.88 3.24
CA ARG A 94 14.03 -5.01 2.04
C ARG A 94 14.78 -3.73 1.70
N ILE A 95 14.41 -2.59 2.29
CA ILE A 95 15.10 -1.31 2.08
C ILE A 95 16.24 -1.20 3.10
N PRO A 96 17.52 -1.20 2.68
CA PRO A 96 18.63 -1.02 3.60
C PRO A 96 18.51 0.31 4.34
N PRO A 97 18.78 0.38 5.66
CA PRO A 97 18.55 1.59 6.47
C PRO A 97 19.43 2.77 6.04
N ASP A 98 20.62 2.52 5.52
CA ASP A 98 21.59 3.57 5.17
C ASP A 98 21.56 3.96 3.68
N LEU A 99 20.81 3.23 2.86
CA LEU A 99 20.72 3.50 1.43
C LEU A 99 19.77 4.68 1.17
N GLN A 100 20.20 5.69 0.42
CA GLN A 100 19.34 6.80 0.01
C GLN A 100 19.12 6.82 -1.50
N THR A 101 18.08 7.54 -1.91
CA THR A 101 17.83 7.79 -3.34
C THR A 101 19.10 8.36 -4.00
N GLY A 102 19.51 7.79 -5.14
CA GLY A 102 20.69 8.20 -5.88
C GLY A 102 22.02 7.61 -5.41
N GLN A 103 22.05 6.86 -4.30
CA GLN A 103 23.26 6.22 -3.77
C GLN A 103 23.40 4.73 -4.17
N GLY A 104 22.40 4.18 -4.88
CA GLY A 104 22.39 2.80 -5.33
C GLY A 104 21.02 2.41 -5.87
N ALA A 105 20.81 1.11 -6.06
CA ALA A 105 19.56 0.54 -6.55
C ALA A 105 19.10 -0.61 -5.64
N LEU A 106 17.78 -0.78 -5.54
CA LEU A 106 17.18 -1.94 -4.92
C LEU A 106 16.92 -3.01 -5.98
N ASP A 107 17.17 -4.27 -5.65
CA ASP A 107 16.69 -5.39 -6.45
C ASP A 107 15.21 -5.65 -6.12
N LEU A 108 14.31 -5.08 -6.92
CA LEU A 108 12.87 -5.23 -6.73
C LEU A 108 12.38 -6.68 -6.92
N SER A 109 13.17 -7.58 -7.51
CA SER A 109 12.81 -9.00 -7.61
C SER A 109 12.82 -9.70 -6.23
N THR A 110 13.48 -9.11 -5.24
CA THR A 110 13.52 -9.62 -3.85
C THR A 110 12.33 -9.18 -3.00
N PHE A 111 11.49 -8.28 -3.51
CA PHE A 111 10.31 -7.79 -2.81
C PHE A 111 9.18 -8.81 -2.89
N PRO A 112 8.38 -8.96 -1.82
CA PRO A 112 7.25 -9.87 -1.84
C PRO A 112 6.22 -9.44 -2.89
N GLY A 113 5.50 -10.40 -3.46
CA GLY A 113 4.27 -10.13 -4.20
C GLY A 113 3.08 -10.11 -3.25
N TYR A 114 2.14 -9.21 -3.47
CA TYR A 114 0.88 -9.18 -2.73
C TYR A 114 -0.28 -8.80 -3.64
N GLN A 115 -1.39 -9.52 -3.48
CA GLN A 115 -2.65 -9.20 -4.12
C GLN A 115 -3.74 -9.18 -3.06
N ILE A 116 -4.56 -8.16 -3.10
CA ILE A 116 -5.75 -8.04 -2.26
C ILE A 116 -6.75 -9.09 -2.72
N GLN A 117 -7.09 -10.01 -1.82
CA GLN A 117 -8.16 -10.99 -2.00
C GLN A 117 -9.33 -10.56 -1.11
N PRO A 118 -10.48 -10.16 -1.68
CA PRO A 118 -11.66 -9.87 -0.89
C PRO A 118 -12.11 -11.11 -0.12
N ILE A 119 -12.28 -10.97 1.19
CA ILE A 119 -12.85 -11.99 2.04
C ILE A 119 -14.35 -12.04 1.76
N ALA A 120 -14.83 -13.19 1.27
CA ALA A 120 -16.25 -13.41 1.04
C ALA A 120 -17.03 -13.23 2.35
N GLN A 121 -18.16 -12.52 2.30
CA GLN A 121 -19.13 -12.55 3.39
C GLN A 121 -19.74 -13.95 3.42
N GLN A 122 -19.55 -14.68 4.52
CA GLN A 122 -20.31 -15.90 4.81
C GLN A 122 -21.78 -15.58 5.04
#